data_AF-A0A6J0H355-F1
#
_entry.id   AF-A0A6J0H355-F1
#
_cell.length_a   1.000
_cell.length_b   1.000
_cell.length_c   1.000
_cell.angle_alpha   90.00
_cell.angle_beta   90.00
_cell.angle_gamma   90.00
#
_symmetry.space_group_name_H-M   'P 1'
#
loop_
_entity.id
_entity.type
_entity.pdbx_description
1 polymer ?
#
loop_
_entity_poly.entity_id
_entity_poly.type
_entity_poly.pdbx_seq_one_letter_code
_entity_poly.pdbx_strand_id
1 'polypeptide(L)'
;MCFLRRPGASAGWIWWRMLRQVIHRGLQSFFYKLGLFVSRHPVFFLTVPAVLTIIFGFSLLNRFQPDTDLESLVAPSHSLAKIERSLASSLFSLDQSKSQLYSDLHTPGRYGRVILLSKPGGNILHQADVILQIHRAVLEMKDGRSSFIGHQLGGVMEVPNSKDQRVKSARAIQITYYLQTYGSVTQDLIGEKWESEFCKLMHKMQLDHQDLQLYSLASFSLWKDFHQTSLLARGKILVSLMLILLTATLSSSMKDCLRSKPFLGLLGVLTICISSVTAAGIFFITDGKYNSTLLGIPFFAMGHFTLEECNLIRKINELL
;
A
#
# COMPACT_ATOMS: atom_id res chain seq x y z
N MET A 1 -46.29 35.12 16.86
CA MET A 1 -47.14 34.88 15.67
C MET A 1 -46.28 34.14 14.63
N CYS A 2 -46.56 32.95 14.11
CA CYS A 2 -47.75 32.11 14.07
C CYS A 2 -47.37 30.64 14.32
N PHE A 3 -48.01 30.01 15.31
CA PHE A 3 -47.98 28.55 15.47
C PHE A 3 -48.90 27.94 14.41
N LEU A 4 -48.34 27.50 13.28
CA LEU A 4 -49.03 26.59 12.38
C LEU A 4 -49.11 25.22 13.07
N ARG A 5 -50.21 25.04 13.81
CA ARG A 5 -50.66 23.80 14.43
C ARG A 5 -50.98 22.80 13.30
N ARG A 6 -50.00 21.99 12.89
CA ARG A 6 -50.30 20.75 12.15
C ARG A 6 -51.03 19.80 13.11
N PRO A 7 -52.29 19.41 12.83
CA PRO A 7 -53.00 18.45 13.67
C PRO A 7 -52.45 17.06 13.37
N GLY A 8 -51.91 16.36 14.38
CA GLY A 8 -51.44 14.97 14.23
C GLY A 8 -49.97 14.71 14.57
N ALA A 9 -49.27 15.58 15.30
CA ALA A 9 -47.94 15.24 15.82
C ALA A 9 -48.07 14.29 17.03
N SER A 10 -47.56 13.06 16.91
CA SER A 10 -47.52 12.09 18.02
C SER A 10 -46.75 12.67 19.22
N ALA A 11 -47.13 12.28 20.44
CA ALA A 11 -46.48 12.76 21.66
C ALA A 11 -44.94 12.58 21.63
N GLY A 12 -44.44 11.54 20.95
CA GLY A 12 -43.02 11.31 20.71
C GLY A 12 -42.34 12.39 19.86
N TRP A 13 -43.02 12.99 18.88
CA TRP A 13 -42.47 14.07 18.04
C TRP A 13 -42.29 15.38 18.82
N ILE A 14 -43.19 15.67 19.76
CA ILE A 14 -43.12 16.86 20.62
C ILE A 14 -42.02 16.69 21.66
N TRP A 15 -41.94 15.51 22.29
CA TRP A 15 -40.87 15.18 23.24
C TRP A 15 -39.48 15.23 22.58
N TRP A 16 -39.34 14.69 21.37
CA TRP A 16 -38.10 14.79 20.59
C TRP A 16 -37.70 16.23 20.26
N ARG A 17 -38.66 17.11 19.94
CA ARG A 17 -38.39 18.54 19.72
C ARG A 17 -37.93 19.24 21.00
N MET A 18 -38.56 18.96 22.14
CA MET A 18 -38.16 19.57 23.42
C MET A 18 -36.79 19.05 23.86
N LEU A 19 -36.52 17.75 23.73
CA LEU A 19 -35.21 17.15 24.00
C LEU A 19 -34.12 17.77 23.12
N ARG A 20 -34.36 17.91 21.82
CA ARG A 20 -33.43 18.58 20.90
C ARG A 20 -33.14 20.02 21.33
N GLN A 21 -34.15 20.77 21.75
CA GLN A 21 -33.97 22.16 22.19
C GLN A 21 -33.18 22.25 23.49
N VAL A 22 -33.41 21.36 24.44
CA VAL A 22 -32.67 21.29 25.71
C VAL A 22 -31.22 20.92 25.43
N ILE A 23 -30.98 19.91 24.60
CA ILE A 23 -29.62 19.51 24.17
C ILE A 23 -28.93 20.67 23.46
N HIS A 24 -29.59 21.34 22.51
CA HIS A 24 -28.98 22.45 21.78
C HIS A 24 -28.61 23.62 22.69
N ARG A 25 -29.46 23.99 23.65
CA ARG A 25 -29.16 25.05 24.63
C ARG A 25 -28.03 24.63 25.57
N GLY A 26 -28.04 23.38 26.04
CA GLY A 26 -26.97 22.84 26.87
C GLY A 26 -25.63 22.85 26.15
N LEU A 27 -25.61 22.36 24.91
CA LEU A 27 -24.41 22.30 24.07
C LEU A 27 -23.89 23.71 23.72
N GLN A 28 -24.79 24.66 23.43
CA GLN A 28 -24.43 26.05 23.17
C GLN A 28 -23.82 26.72 24.42
N SER A 29 -24.41 26.51 25.60
CA SER A 29 -23.86 27.05 26.85
C SER A 29 -22.49 26.44 27.16
N PHE A 30 -22.33 25.13 26.93
CA PHE A 30 -21.06 24.43 27.10
C PHE A 30 -19.98 24.97 26.15
N PHE A 31 -20.26 25.05 24.85
CA PHE A 31 -19.31 25.59 23.87
C PHE A 31 -18.98 27.07 24.12
N TYR A 32 -19.94 27.87 24.59
CA TYR A 32 -19.68 29.25 24.98
C TYR A 32 -18.71 29.35 26.17
N LYS A 33 -18.93 28.55 27.22
CA LYS A 33 -18.01 28.48 28.38
C LYS A 33 -16.63 27.96 27.99
N LEU A 34 -16.57 26.93 27.14
CA LEU A 34 -15.31 26.40 26.60
C LEU A 34 -14.57 27.47 25.79
N GLY A 35 -15.26 28.17 24.88
CA GLY A 35 -14.67 29.25 24.09
C GLY A 35 -14.14 30.40 24.96
N LEU A 36 -14.87 30.78 26.02
CA LEU A 36 -14.43 31.78 26.99
C LEU A 36 -13.19 31.32 27.78
N PHE A 37 -13.10 30.03 28.11
CA PHE A 37 -11.94 29.46 28.79
C PHE A 37 -10.71 29.43 27.88
N VAL A 38 -10.87 29.02 26.63
CA VAL A 38 -9.79 29.00 25.62
C VAL A 38 -9.28 30.42 25.34
N SER A 39 -10.18 31.41 25.20
CA SER A 39 -9.78 32.80 24.96
C SER A 39 -9.07 33.45 26.15
N ARG A 40 -9.32 32.97 27.38
CA ARG A 40 -8.64 33.44 28.60
C ARG A 40 -7.22 32.87 28.77
N HIS A 41 -6.92 31.71 28.19
CA HIS A 41 -5.62 31.03 28.29
C HIS A 41 -5.05 30.61 26.91
N PRO A 42 -4.84 31.54 25.95
CA PRO A 42 -4.48 31.20 24.58
C PRO A 42 -3.11 30.51 24.44
N VAL A 43 -2.12 30.92 25.25
CA VAL A 43 -0.74 30.37 25.18
C VAL A 43 -0.71 28.90 25.59
N PHE A 44 -1.46 28.52 26.63
CA PHE A 44 -1.51 27.14 27.10
C PHE A 44 -2.11 26.21 26.05
N PHE A 45 -3.23 26.61 25.44
CA PHE A 45 -3.91 25.82 24.41
C PHE A 45 -3.16 25.76 23.07
N LEU A 46 -2.21 26.67 22.82
CA LEU A 46 -1.35 26.62 21.63
C LEU A 46 -0.10 25.77 21.88
N THR A 47 0.53 25.92 23.04
CA THR A 47 1.80 25.25 23.39
C THR A 47 1.63 23.76 23.68
N VAL A 48 0.60 23.36 24.42
CA VAL A 48 0.40 21.95 24.81
C VAL A 48 0.22 21.04 23.60
N PRO A 49 -0.70 21.33 22.64
CA PRO A 49 -0.82 20.52 21.44
C PRO A 49 0.46 20.56 20.60
N ALA A 50 1.14 21.71 20.48
CA ALA A 50 2.39 21.80 19.72
C ALA A 50 3.47 20.86 20.28
N VAL A 51 3.71 20.86 21.59
CA VAL A 51 4.66 19.93 22.23
C VAL A 51 4.25 18.48 22.02
N LEU A 52 2.97 18.17 22.17
CA LEU A 52 2.43 16.83 21.94
C LEU A 52 2.69 16.36 20.50
N THR A 53 2.47 17.23 19.52
CA THR A 53 2.69 16.93 18.09
C THR A 53 4.17 16.71 17.79
N ILE A 54 5.08 17.41 18.48
CA ILE A 54 6.53 17.20 18.36
C ILE A 54 6.94 15.85 18.94
N ILE A 55 6.41 15.48 20.11
CA ILE A 55 6.68 14.18 20.74
C ILE A 55 6.21 13.04 19.84
N PHE A 56 4.96 13.09 19.36
CA PHE A 56 4.42 12.06 18.47
C PHE A 56 5.08 12.08 17.09
N GLY A 57 5.44 13.26 16.57
CA GLY A 57 6.19 13.40 15.32
C GLY A 57 7.62 12.83 15.41
N PHE A 58 8.29 12.98 16.55
CA PHE A 58 9.57 12.32 16.79
C PHE A 58 9.42 10.80 16.88
N SER A 59 8.36 10.33 17.54
CA SER A 59 8.04 8.89 17.60
C SER A 59 7.76 8.30 16.21
N LEU A 60 7.05 9.03 15.34
CA LEU A 60 6.82 8.66 13.94
C LEU A 60 8.13 8.40 13.20
N LEU A 61 9.14 9.27 13.37
CA LEU A 61 10.44 9.12 12.71
C LEU A 61 11.26 7.95 13.26
N ASN A 62 11.22 7.73 14.58
CA ASN A 62 12.06 6.71 15.23
C ASN A 62 11.48 5.28 15.14
N ARG A 63 10.15 5.15 15.10
CA ARG A 63 9.44 3.85 15.06
C ARG A 63 8.91 3.49 13.67
N PHE A 64 9.30 4.22 12.63
CA PHE A 64 8.86 3.94 11.27
C PHE A 64 9.35 2.57 10.81
N GLN A 65 8.46 1.58 10.82
CA GLN A 65 8.74 0.23 10.34
C GLN A 65 7.86 -0.06 9.11
N PRO A 66 8.45 -0.08 7.90
CA PRO A 66 7.73 -0.47 6.70
C PRO A 66 7.41 -1.97 6.77
N ASP A 67 6.18 -2.34 6.46
CA ASP A 67 5.88 -3.75 6.19
C ASP A 67 6.63 -4.17 4.92
N THR A 68 7.33 -5.30 4.96
CA THR A 68 8.05 -5.89 3.81
C THR A 68 7.28 -7.02 3.13
N ASP A 69 6.25 -7.54 3.80
CA ASP A 69 5.59 -8.77 3.39
C ASP A 69 4.27 -8.47 2.69
N LEU A 70 4.25 -8.65 1.36
CA LEU A 70 3.04 -8.45 0.55
C LEU A 70 1.88 -9.34 0.99
N GLU A 71 2.17 -10.58 1.43
CA GLU A 71 1.14 -11.52 1.87
C GLU A 71 0.41 -11.02 3.15
N SER A 72 1.11 -10.30 4.03
CA SER A 72 0.50 -9.69 5.21
C SER A 72 -0.42 -8.52 4.85
N LEU A 73 -0.13 -7.84 3.73
CA LEU A 73 -0.86 -6.67 3.27
C LEU A 73 -2.18 -7.03 2.57
N VAL A 74 -2.22 -8.19 1.90
CA VAL A 74 -3.35 -8.61 1.06
C VAL A 74 -4.19 -9.70 1.73
N ALA A 75 -3.58 -10.58 2.52
CA ALA A 75 -4.28 -11.69 3.15
C ALA A 75 -4.51 -11.42 4.65
N PRO A 76 -5.72 -11.69 5.18
CA PRO A 76 -6.01 -11.49 6.60
C PRO A 76 -5.08 -12.32 7.50
N SER A 77 -4.80 -11.84 8.70
CA SER A 77 -3.84 -12.47 9.64
C SER A 77 -4.27 -13.87 10.08
N HIS A 78 -5.57 -14.09 10.27
CA HIS A 78 -6.13 -15.36 10.74
C HIS A 78 -7.11 -15.95 9.71
N SER A 79 -6.59 -16.46 8.59
CA SER A 79 -7.39 -17.26 7.66
C SER A 79 -7.24 -18.75 7.93
N LEU A 80 -8.28 -19.53 7.61
CA LEU A 80 -8.22 -20.99 7.64
C LEU A 80 -7.02 -21.50 6.84
N ALA A 81 -6.78 -20.92 5.65
CA ALA A 81 -5.62 -21.25 4.82
C ALA A 81 -4.27 -20.97 5.51
N LYS A 82 -4.13 -19.88 6.28
CA LYS A 82 -2.90 -19.61 7.05
C LYS A 82 -2.71 -20.58 8.21
N ILE A 83 -3.81 -21.02 8.85
CA ILE A 83 -3.77 -22.02 9.93
C ILE A 83 -3.43 -23.40 9.37
N GLU A 84 -4.07 -23.83 8.29
CA GLU A 84 -3.76 -25.08 7.60
C GLU A 84 -2.32 -25.10 7.11
N ARG A 85 -1.81 -23.96 6.60
CA ARG A 85 -0.43 -23.80 6.18
C ARG A 85 0.55 -23.84 7.36
N SER A 86 0.26 -23.18 8.48
CA SER A 86 1.13 -23.23 9.67
C SER A 86 1.15 -24.61 10.30
N LEU A 87 0.02 -25.32 10.28
CA LEU A 87 -0.11 -26.71 10.71
C LEU A 87 0.64 -27.65 9.76
N ALA A 88 0.51 -27.49 8.44
CA ALA A 88 1.28 -28.27 7.46
C ALA A 88 2.78 -28.01 7.61
N SER A 89 3.18 -26.75 7.82
CA SER A 89 4.58 -26.38 8.03
C SER A 89 5.17 -26.91 9.34
N SER A 90 4.35 -27.11 10.38
CA SER A 90 4.80 -27.66 11.66
C SER A 90 4.83 -29.19 11.66
N LEU A 91 3.84 -29.83 11.03
CA LEU A 91 3.76 -31.29 10.90
C LEU A 91 4.79 -31.85 9.91
N PHE A 92 5.03 -31.12 8.82
CA PHE A 92 6.00 -31.48 7.79
C PHE A 92 7.09 -30.42 7.76
N SER A 93 7.90 -30.36 8.82
CA SER A 93 9.05 -29.46 8.87
C SER A 93 10.04 -29.84 7.77
N LEU A 94 10.01 -29.09 6.67
CA LEU A 94 10.96 -29.25 5.59
C LEU A 94 12.31 -28.78 6.10
N ASP A 95 13.28 -29.69 6.21
CA ASP A 95 14.68 -29.33 6.37
C ASP A 95 15.11 -28.72 5.04
N GLN A 96 14.84 -27.41 4.89
CA GLN A 96 15.01 -26.66 3.64
C GLN A 96 16.43 -26.76 3.12
N SER A 97 17.39 -27.19 3.94
CA SER A 97 18.79 -27.50 3.62
C SER A 97 19.00 -28.72 2.70
N LYS A 98 18.10 -29.72 2.73
CA LYS A 98 18.27 -31.02 2.04
C LYS A 98 17.25 -31.31 0.93
N SER A 99 16.14 -30.57 0.88
CA SER A 99 15.08 -30.81 -0.12
C SER A 99 15.49 -30.28 -1.50
N GLN A 100 15.83 -31.19 -2.42
CA GLN A 100 16.13 -30.86 -3.82
C GLN A 100 14.90 -30.91 -4.74
N LEU A 101 13.78 -31.49 -4.30
CA LEU A 101 12.58 -31.67 -5.14
C LEU A 101 11.52 -30.60 -4.89
N TYR A 102 10.94 -30.11 -5.99
CA TYR A 102 9.83 -29.15 -5.98
C TYR A 102 8.56 -29.67 -5.28
N SER A 103 8.30 -30.98 -5.38
CA SER A 103 7.16 -31.66 -4.75
C SER A 103 7.13 -31.50 -3.24
N ASP A 104 8.29 -31.27 -2.62
CA ASP A 104 8.43 -31.18 -1.18
C ASP A 104 8.16 -29.75 -0.68
N LEU A 105 8.21 -28.73 -1.55
CA LEU A 105 7.95 -27.34 -1.14
C LEU A 105 6.44 -27.06 -1.09
N HIS A 106 5.84 -27.20 0.09
CA HIS A 106 4.46 -26.78 0.37
C HIS A 106 4.22 -25.26 0.18
N THR A 107 5.29 -24.47 0.23
CA THR A 107 5.24 -23.01 0.11
C THR A 107 6.26 -22.58 -0.93
N PRO A 108 5.88 -21.84 -2.00
CA PRO A 108 6.88 -21.27 -2.89
C PRO A 108 7.69 -20.27 -2.08
N GLY A 109 8.94 -20.62 -1.76
CA GLY A 109 9.91 -19.69 -1.19
C GLY A 109 10.30 -18.63 -2.22
N ARG A 110 11.50 -18.07 -2.09
CA ARG A 110 12.01 -17.18 -3.14
C ARG A 110 12.25 -17.95 -4.43
N TYR A 111 11.87 -17.36 -5.55
CA TYR A 111 12.09 -17.98 -6.86
C TYR A 111 12.24 -16.94 -7.96
N GLY A 112 13.00 -17.30 -8.99
CA GLY A 112 13.03 -16.63 -10.29
C GLY A 112 12.30 -17.47 -11.31
N ARG A 113 11.27 -16.94 -11.95
CA ARG A 113 10.54 -17.61 -13.02
C ARG A 113 10.78 -16.93 -14.35
N VAL A 114 11.01 -17.71 -15.39
CA VAL A 114 11.11 -17.26 -16.78
C VAL A 114 10.07 -17.99 -17.59
N ILE A 115 9.32 -17.24 -18.38
CA ILE A 115 8.36 -17.77 -19.35
C ILE A 115 8.90 -17.40 -20.73
N LEU A 116 9.22 -18.43 -21.52
CA LEU A 116 9.63 -18.29 -22.91
C LEU A 116 8.43 -18.59 -23.79
N LEU A 117 8.13 -17.67 -24.71
CA LEU A 117 7.04 -17.78 -25.66
C LEU A 117 7.59 -17.74 -27.09
N SER A 118 7.11 -18.66 -27.93
CA SER A 118 7.36 -18.60 -29.36
C SER A 118 6.51 -17.52 -30.03
N LYS A 119 6.97 -17.00 -31.18
CA LYS A 119 6.16 -16.16 -32.08
C LYS A 119 4.83 -16.85 -32.40
N PRO A 120 3.73 -16.12 -32.64
CA PRO A 120 2.42 -16.71 -32.92
C PRO A 120 2.50 -17.68 -34.11
N GLY A 121 2.18 -18.95 -33.87
CA GLY A 121 2.27 -20.04 -34.85
C GLY A 121 3.57 -20.86 -34.83
N GLY A 122 4.59 -20.45 -34.05
CA GLY A 122 5.86 -21.15 -33.90
C GLY A 122 5.84 -22.21 -32.79
N ASN A 123 6.75 -23.19 -32.88
CA ASN A 123 6.89 -24.26 -31.88
C ASN A 123 8.21 -24.08 -31.10
N ILE A 124 8.10 -23.93 -29.79
CA ILE A 124 9.23 -23.64 -28.89
C ILE A 124 10.25 -24.79 -28.84
N LEU A 125 9.82 -26.02 -29.19
CA LEU A 125 10.67 -27.22 -29.20
C LEU A 125 11.80 -27.14 -30.23
N HIS A 126 11.66 -26.33 -31.29
CA HIS A 126 12.72 -26.13 -32.28
C HIS A 126 13.81 -25.17 -31.80
N GLN A 127 13.55 -24.37 -30.76
CA GLN A 127 14.52 -23.44 -30.17
C GLN A 127 15.18 -24.00 -28.88
N ALA A 128 15.31 -25.33 -28.79
CA ALA A 128 15.88 -26.00 -27.61
C ALA A 128 17.29 -25.50 -27.24
N ASP A 129 18.12 -25.16 -28.23
CA ASP A 129 19.49 -24.68 -28.00
C ASP A 129 19.51 -23.35 -27.24
N VAL A 130 18.59 -22.43 -27.56
CA VAL A 130 18.48 -21.13 -26.88
C VAL A 130 17.96 -21.31 -25.45
N ILE A 131 17.03 -22.24 -25.24
CA ILE A 131 16.53 -22.61 -23.90
C ILE A 131 17.67 -23.15 -23.04
N LEU A 132 18.49 -24.04 -23.60
CA LEU A 132 19.65 -24.61 -22.90
C LEU A 132 20.73 -23.55 -22.63
N GLN A 133 20.95 -22.62 -23.54
CA GLN A 133 21.88 -21.51 -23.35
C GLN A 133 21.44 -20.58 -22.22
N ILE A 134 20.15 -20.21 -22.18
CA ILE A 134 19.56 -19.41 -21.09
C ILE A 134 19.67 -20.16 -19.76
N HIS A 135 19.38 -21.47 -19.76
CA HIS A 135 19.51 -22.29 -18.57
C HIS A 135 20.94 -22.35 -18.04
N ARG A 136 21.94 -22.56 -18.92
CA ARG A 136 23.37 -22.52 -18.57
C ARG A 136 23.78 -21.17 -18.01
N ALA A 137 23.36 -20.08 -18.66
CA ALA A 137 23.67 -18.72 -18.19
C ALA A 137 23.12 -18.45 -16.78
N VAL A 138 21.95 -19.00 -16.44
CA VAL A 138 21.38 -18.88 -15.08
C VAL A 138 22.15 -19.74 -14.08
N LEU A 139 22.60 -20.94 -14.46
CA LEU A 139 23.42 -21.81 -13.59
C LEU A 139 24.82 -21.24 -13.34
N GLU A 140 25.38 -20.50 -14.29
CA GLU A 140 26.70 -19.86 -14.18
C GLU A 140 26.70 -18.58 -13.32
N MET A 141 25.53 -18.10 -12.87
CA MET A 141 25.44 -16.98 -11.94
C MET A 141 25.97 -17.37 -10.54
N LYS A 142 27.29 -17.20 -10.37
CA LYS A 142 28.18 -17.06 -9.19
C LYS A 142 27.88 -17.64 -7.79
N ASP A 143 26.73 -18.22 -7.48
CA ASP A 143 26.39 -18.59 -6.09
C ASP A 143 26.21 -20.10 -5.82
N GLY A 144 26.57 -20.98 -6.76
CA GLY A 144 26.76 -22.42 -6.49
C GLY A 144 25.52 -23.20 -6.02
N ARG A 145 24.30 -22.65 -6.16
CA ARG A 145 23.05 -23.32 -5.78
C ARG A 145 22.47 -24.09 -6.96
N SER A 146 22.11 -25.35 -6.71
CA SER A 146 21.42 -26.20 -7.69
C SER A 146 19.92 -25.86 -7.74
N SER A 147 19.41 -25.55 -8.93
CA SER A 147 17.98 -25.27 -9.14
C SER A 147 17.27 -26.47 -9.77
N PHE A 148 16.13 -26.86 -9.21
CA PHE A 148 15.31 -27.95 -9.71
C PHE A 148 14.27 -27.48 -10.73
N ILE A 149 14.08 -28.28 -11.78
CA ILE A 149 13.17 -28.06 -12.90
C ILE A 149 12.16 -29.21 -12.91
N GLY A 150 10.91 -28.94 -12.56
CA GLY A 150 9.83 -29.91 -12.72
C GLY A 150 8.53 -29.16 -12.90
N HIS A 151 7.79 -29.43 -13.99
CA HIS A 151 6.62 -28.71 -14.56
C HIS A 151 6.94 -27.58 -15.57
N GLN A 152 7.33 -27.89 -16.82
CA GLN A 152 7.82 -26.83 -17.74
C GLN A 152 7.03 -26.57 -19.01
N LEU A 153 6.14 -27.45 -19.47
CA LEU A 153 5.49 -27.25 -20.77
C LEU A 153 4.08 -26.68 -20.62
N GLY A 154 3.78 -25.61 -21.34
CA GLY A 154 2.46 -24.97 -21.40
C GLY A 154 1.98 -24.77 -22.84
N GLY A 155 0.66 -24.85 -23.06
CA GLY A 155 0.09 -24.74 -24.41
C GLY A 155 0.54 -25.88 -25.33
N VAL A 156 0.40 -27.11 -24.84
CA VAL A 156 0.81 -28.35 -25.50
C VAL A 156 -0.26 -28.77 -26.51
N MET A 157 0.14 -29.08 -27.74
CA MET A 157 -0.67 -29.82 -28.70
C MET A 157 -0.23 -31.29 -28.70
N GLU A 158 -1.16 -32.19 -28.42
CA GLU A 158 -0.93 -33.64 -28.40
C GLU A 158 -1.13 -34.24 -29.81
N VAL A 159 -0.46 -35.37 -30.08
CA VAL A 159 -0.69 -36.12 -31.33
C VAL A 159 -2.03 -36.85 -31.21
N PRO A 160 -3.05 -36.55 -32.06
CA PRO A 160 -4.26 -37.34 -32.05
C PRO A 160 -3.93 -38.79 -32.44
N ASN A 161 -4.43 -39.76 -31.67
CA ASN A 161 -4.40 -41.20 -31.94
C ASN A 161 -3.13 -42.02 -31.54
N SER A 162 -2.38 -41.60 -30.53
CA SER A 162 -1.28 -42.39 -29.93
C SER A 162 -1.67 -42.90 -28.53
N LYS A 163 -1.36 -44.17 -28.18
CA LYS A 163 -1.57 -44.70 -26.82
C LYS A 163 -0.64 -44.08 -25.77
N ASP A 164 0.47 -43.51 -26.21
CA ASP A 164 1.40 -42.77 -25.37
C ASP A 164 1.15 -41.27 -25.53
N GLN A 165 1.04 -40.56 -24.40
CA GLN A 165 0.86 -39.11 -24.34
C GLN A 165 2.12 -38.39 -24.83
N ARG A 166 2.30 -38.31 -26.16
CA ARG A 166 3.45 -37.68 -26.80
C ARG A 166 3.11 -36.25 -27.22
N VAL A 167 3.89 -35.30 -26.73
CA VAL A 167 3.78 -33.87 -27.03
C VAL A 167 4.26 -33.61 -28.46
N LYS A 168 3.39 -33.05 -29.32
CA LYS A 168 3.69 -32.73 -30.73
C LYS A 168 4.29 -31.32 -30.88
N SER A 169 3.76 -30.38 -30.13
CA SER A 169 4.15 -28.96 -30.16
C SER A 169 3.86 -28.31 -28.83
N ALA A 170 4.66 -27.31 -28.43
CA ALA A 170 4.39 -26.48 -27.27
C ALA A 170 4.57 -25.00 -27.65
N ARG A 171 3.68 -24.16 -27.12
CA ARG A 171 3.70 -22.71 -27.38
C ARG A 171 4.56 -21.95 -26.38
N ALA A 172 4.62 -22.43 -25.14
CA ALA A 172 5.35 -21.79 -24.07
C ALA A 172 6.11 -22.81 -23.23
N ILE A 173 7.27 -22.40 -22.73
CA ILE A 173 7.99 -23.14 -21.70
C ILE A 173 8.19 -22.23 -20.48
N GLN A 174 7.90 -22.76 -19.30
CA GLN A 174 8.07 -22.08 -18.03
C GLN A 174 9.24 -22.73 -17.29
N ILE A 175 10.23 -21.93 -16.93
CA ILE A 175 11.38 -22.36 -16.13
C ILE A 175 11.33 -21.61 -14.80
N THR A 176 11.22 -22.34 -13.70
CA THR A 176 11.18 -21.75 -12.35
C THR A 176 12.41 -22.20 -11.58
N TYR A 177 13.17 -21.24 -11.09
CA TYR A 177 14.39 -21.40 -10.30
C TYR A 177 14.07 -21.12 -8.85
N TYR A 178 14.02 -22.16 -8.01
CA TYR A 178 13.76 -21.99 -6.58
C TYR A 178 15.06 -21.66 -5.84
N LEU A 179 15.01 -20.63 -4.99
CA LEU A 179 16.12 -20.23 -4.13
C LEU A 179 15.87 -20.80 -2.73
N GLN A 180 16.90 -21.44 -2.21
CA GLN A 180 16.92 -21.92 -0.83
C GLN A 180 17.01 -20.72 0.13
N THR A 181 15.97 -20.52 0.93
CA THR A 181 15.92 -19.50 1.97
C THR A 181 16.19 -20.14 3.31
N TYR A 182 17.09 -19.59 4.12
CA TYR A 182 17.42 -20.15 5.44
C TYR A 182 16.86 -19.31 6.60
N GLY A 183 15.97 -18.36 6.33
CA GLY A 183 15.32 -17.50 7.33
C GLY A 183 16.24 -16.49 8.03
N SER A 184 17.48 -16.30 7.55
CA SER A 184 18.40 -15.29 8.07
C SER A 184 18.41 -14.03 7.20
N VAL A 185 18.40 -12.86 7.85
CA VAL A 185 18.34 -11.54 7.19
C VAL A 185 19.44 -11.34 6.14
N THR A 186 20.64 -11.86 6.39
CA THR A 186 21.77 -11.76 5.44
C THR A 186 21.55 -12.59 4.18
N GLN A 187 20.89 -13.75 4.30
CA GLN A 187 20.60 -14.62 3.15
C GLN A 187 19.43 -14.07 2.33
N ASP A 188 18.48 -13.40 2.97
CA ASP A 188 17.40 -12.69 2.27
C ASP A 188 17.94 -11.52 1.45
N LEU A 189 18.94 -10.79 1.96
CA LEU A 189 19.61 -9.76 1.17
C LEU A 189 20.35 -10.33 -0.06
N ILE A 190 21.00 -11.48 0.10
CA ILE A 190 21.68 -12.17 -1.01
C ILE A 190 20.66 -12.67 -2.04
N GLY A 191 19.56 -13.27 -1.60
CA GLY A 191 18.48 -13.71 -2.50
C GLY A 191 17.88 -12.54 -3.28
N GLU A 192 17.74 -11.37 -2.65
CA GLU A 192 17.23 -10.16 -3.30
C GLU A 192 18.20 -9.69 -4.39
N LYS A 193 19.50 -9.69 -4.09
CA LYS A 193 20.55 -9.34 -5.04
C LYS A 193 20.55 -10.31 -6.23
N TRP A 194 20.45 -11.61 -5.97
CA TRP A 194 20.36 -12.63 -7.02
C TRP A 194 19.14 -12.40 -7.92
N GLU A 195 17.97 -12.16 -7.34
CA GLU A 195 16.74 -11.88 -8.10
C GLU A 195 16.88 -10.62 -8.96
N SER A 196 17.55 -9.58 -8.45
CA SER A 196 17.80 -8.37 -9.24
C SER A 196 18.77 -8.63 -10.41
N GLU A 197 19.82 -9.42 -10.22
CA GLU A 197 20.75 -9.76 -11.30
C GLU A 197 20.11 -10.70 -12.32
N PHE A 198 19.28 -11.64 -11.87
CA PHE A 198 18.48 -12.51 -12.72
C PHE A 198 17.58 -11.70 -13.67
N CYS A 199 16.84 -10.72 -13.15
CA CYS A 199 16.02 -9.86 -14.01
C CYS A 199 16.84 -9.07 -15.03
N LYS A 200 18.03 -8.58 -14.66
CA LYS A 200 18.93 -7.87 -15.59
C LYS A 200 19.45 -8.80 -16.69
N LEU A 201 19.85 -10.01 -16.32
CA LEU A 201 20.31 -11.04 -17.25
C LEU A 201 19.20 -11.38 -18.26
N MET A 202 17.99 -11.63 -17.78
CA MET A 202 16.86 -11.96 -18.65
C MET A 202 16.50 -10.81 -19.59
N HIS A 203 16.53 -9.57 -19.11
CA HIS A 203 16.32 -8.41 -19.97
C HIS A 203 17.40 -8.30 -21.07
N LYS A 204 18.67 -8.56 -20.73
CA LYS A 204 19.77 -8.59 -21.71
C LYS A 204 19.58 -9.71 -22.74
N MET A 205 19.16 -10.91 -22.31
CA MET A 205 18.91 -12.04 -23.19
C MET A 205 17.72 -11.81 -24.13
N GLN A 206 16.71 -11.06 -23.68
CA GLN A 206 15.60 -10.63 -24.54
C GLN A 206 16.04 -9.69 -25.67
N LEU A 207 17.01 -8.81 -25.39
CA LEU A 207 17.57 -7.90 -26.39
C LEU A 207 18.41 -8.65 -27.43
N ASP A 208 19.14 -9.68 -27.00
CA ASP A 208 20.03 -10.47 -27.86
C ASP A 208 19.24 -11.46 -28.75
N HIS A 209 18.07 -11.91 -28.30
CA HIS A 209 17.23 -12.88 -29.00
C HIS A 209 15.83 -12.33 -29.33
N GLN A 210 15.70 -11.62 -30.46
CA GLN A 210 14.41 -11.07 -30.92
C GLN A 210 13.39 -12.12 -31.41
N ASP A 211 13.80 -13.37 -31.57
CA ASP A 211 12.93 -14.45 -32.05
C ASP A 211 12.03 -15.04 -30.97
N LEU A 212 12.33 -14.76 -29.70
CA LEU A 212 11.60 -15.26 -28.54
C LEU A 212 11.07 -14.10 -27.71
N GLN A 213 9.88 -14.29 -27.14
CA GLN A 213 9.36 -13.37 -26.13
C GLN A 213 9.65 -13.96 -24.74
N LEU A 214 10.56 -13.31 -24.02
CA LEU A 214 11.00 -13.68 -22.68
C LEU A 214 10.34 -12.77 -21.65
N TYR A 215 9.65 -13.38 -20.70
CA TYR A 215 9.11 -12.69 -19.54
C TYR A 215 9.78 -13.24 -18.28
N SER A 216 10.44 -12.36 -17.53
CA SER A 216 11.03 -12.69 -16.23
C SER A 216 10.12 -12.23 -15.09
N LEU A 217 9.91 -13.09 -14.11
CA LEU A 217 9.14 -12.82 -12.91
C LEU A 217 9.93 -13.31 -11.71
N ALA A 218 10.46 -12.42 -10.88
CA ALA A 218 11.04 -12.80 -9.60
C ALA A 218 10.06 -12.50 -8.46
N SER A 219 10.22 -13.19 -7.33
CA SER A 219 9.36 -13.00 -6.15
C SER A 219 9.41 -11.55 -5.63
N PHE A 220 10.60 -10.93 -5.67
CA PHE A 220 10.83 -9.55 -5.27
C PHE A 220 10.43 -8.52 -6.32
N SER A 221 10.27 -8.88 -7.61
CA SER A 221 9.90 -7.92 -8.66
C SER A 221 8.56 -7.25 -8.35
N LEU A 222 7.58 -8.01 -7.87
CA LEU A 222 6.27 -7.49 -7.48
C LEU A 222 6.38 -6.50 -6.30
N TRP A 223 7.23 -6.82 -5.31
CA TRP A 223 7.51 -5.93 -4.19
C TRP A 223 8.19 -4.63 -4.63
N LYS A 224 9.18 -4.74 -5.52
CA LYS A 224 9.91 -3.61 -6.10
C LYS A 224 8.98 -2.69 -6.89
N ASP A 225 8.10 -3.24 -7.71
CA ASP A 225 7.14 -2.46 -8.51
C ASP A 225 6.16 -1.71 -7.60
N PHE A 226 5.72 -2.33 -6.51
CA PHE A 226 4.88 -1.70 -5.49
C PHE A 226 5.59 -0.54 -4.80
N HIS A 227 6.83 -0.74 -4.36
CA HIS A 227 7.63 0.32 -3.73
C HIS A 227 7.94 1.48 -4.70
N GLN A 228 8.26 1.15 -5.95
CA GLN A 228 8.51 2.14 -7.00
C GLN A 228 7.26 2.97 -7.31
N THR A 229 6.08 2.35 -7.31
CA THR A 229 4.80 3.06 -7.44
C THR A 229 4.57 4.03 -6.27
N SER A 230 4.91 3.62 -5.04
CA SER A 230 4.83 4.48 -3.84
C SER A 230 5.77 5.69 -3.93
N LEU A 231 6.99 5.51 -4.45
CA LEU A 231 7.95 6.61 -4.67
C LEU A 231 7.46 7.59 -5.74
N LEU A 232 6.92 7.08 -6.86
CA LEU A 232 6.33 7.90 -7.92
C LEU A 232 5.06 8.64 -7.47
N ALA A 233 4.31 8.07 -6.51
CA ALA A 233 3.16 8.72 -5.91
C ALA A 233 3.57 9.94 -5.08
N ARG A 234 4.70 9.88 -4.34
CA ARG A 234 5.19 10.96 -3.47
C ARG A 234 5.21 12.34 -4.14
N GLY A 235 5.66 12.41 -5.39
CA GLY A 235 5.66 13.66 -6.16
C GLY A 235 4.26 14.23 -6.38
N LYS A 236 3.29 13.37 -6.71
CA LYS A 236 1.89 13.76 -6.90
C LYS A 236 1.25 14.28 -5.60
N ILE A 237 1.61 13.72 -4.45
CA ILE A 237 1.15 14.19 -3.12
C ILE A 237 1.59 15.62 -2.84
N LEU A 238 2.85 15.93 -3.14
CA LEU A 238 3.37 17.28 -2.94
C LEU A 238 2.63 18.29 -3.81
N VAL A 239 2.40 17.95 -5.09
CA VAL A 239 1.66 18.81 -6.02
C VAL A 239 0.24 19.06 -5.55
N SER A 240 -0.49 18.03 -5.12
CA SER A 240 -1.85 18.19 -4.60
C SER A 240 -1.91 18.99 -3.30
N LEU A 241 -0.93 18.83 -2.41
CA LEU A 241 -0.86 19.60 -1.17
C LEU A 241 -0.64 21.09 -1.46
N MET A 242 0.23 21.41 -2.43
CA MET A 242 0.41 22.79 -2.90
C MET A 242 -0.87 23.35 -3.53
N LEU A 243 -1.60 22.55 -4.31
CA LEU A 243 -2.88 22.97 -4.88
C LEU A 243 -3.93 23.26 -3.79
N ILE A 244 -4.01 22.43 -2.75
CA ILE A 244 -4.93 22.62 -1.62
C ILE A 244 -4.57 23.89 -0.85
N LEU A 245 -3.28 24.13 -0.58
CA LEU A 245 -2.82 25.36 0.05
C LEU A 245 -3.20 26.59 -0.77
N LEU A 246 -2.97 26.56 -2.09
CA LEU A 246 -3.33 27.66 -3.00
C LEU A 246 -4.84 27.90 -3.01
N THR A 247 -5.66 26.86 -3.16
CA THR A 247 -7.11 27.00 -3.15
C THR A 247 -7.66 27.48 -1.80
N ALA A 248 -7.08 27.05 -0.67
CA ALA A 248 -7.45 27.54 0.67
C ALA A 248 -7.10 29.01 0.86
N THR A 249 -5.91 29.44 0.43
CA THR A 249 -5.49 30.86 0.49
C THR A 249 -6.35 31.74 -0.43
N LEU A 250 -6.65 31.29 -1.65
CA LEU A 250 -7.51 32.00 -2.59
C LEU A 250 -8.96 32.07 -2.11
N SER A 251 -9.49 30.99 -1.53
CA SER A 251 -10.87 30.95 -1.00
C SER A 251 -11.04 31.79 0.26
N SER A 252 -9.99 31.95 1.08
CA SER A 252 -10.00 32.82 2.26
C SER A 252 -9.64 34.29 1.94
N SER A 253 -9.22 34.56 0.70
CA SER A 253 -9.00 35.90 0.16
C SER A 253 -10.31 36.48 -0.36
N MET A 254 -10.92 37.39 0.40
CA MET A 254 -12.09 38.14 -0.07
C MET A 254 -11.71 39.21 -1.12
N LYS A 255 -12.70 39.72 -1.88
CA LYS A 255 -12.53 40.83 -2.85
C LYS A 255 -11.97 42.12 -2.22
N ASP A 256 -12.19 42.30 -0.92
CA ASP A 256 -11.66 43.43 -0.16
C ASP A 256 -10.38 43.01 0.58
N CYS A 257 -9.20 43.35 0.02
CA CYS A 257 -7.89 42.96 0.56
C CYS A 257 -7.67 43.36 2.03
N LEU A 258 -8.31 44.43 2.51
CA LEU A 258 -8.16 44.94 3.88
C LEU A 258 -8.92 44.12 4.94
N ARG A 259 -9.96 43.38 4.56
CA ARG A 259 -10.74 42.50 5.46
C ARG A 259 -10.38 41.02 5.28
N SER A 260 -9.66 40.69 4.20
CA SER A 260 -9.18 39.33 3.94
C SER A 260 -8.23 38.86 5.05
N LYS A 261 -8.46 37.64 5.56
CA LYS A 261 -7.59 36.98 6.55
C LYS A 261 -7.00 35.71 5.94
N PRO A 262 -6.15 35.83 4.90
CA PRO A 262 -5.58 34.67 4.20
C PRO A 262 -4.73 33.79 5.14
N PHE A 263 -4.15 34.39 6.17
CA PHE A 263 -3.42 33.68 7.22
C PHE A 263 -4.29 32.68 8.00
N LEU A 264 -5.61 32.92 8.11
CA LEU A 264 -6.50 32.00 8.82
C LEU A 264 -6.66 30.69 8.03
N GLY A 265 -6.81 30.77 6.70
CA GLY A 265 -6.85 29.60 5.83
C GLY A 265 -5.52 28.84 5.80
N LEU A 266 -4.40 29.56 5.80
CA LEU A 266 -3.06 28.95 5.86
C LEU A 266 -2.82 28.20 7.18
N LEU A 267 -3.17 28.82 8.31
CA LEU A 267 -3.05 28.20 9.63
C LEU A 267 -3.96 26.97 9.74
N GLY A 268 -5.16 27.01 9.15
CA GLY A 268 -6.07 25.87 9.04
C GLY A 268 -5.49 24.68 8.31
N VAL A 269 -4.86 24.89 7.14
CA VAL A 269 -4.21 23.78 6.44
C VAL A 269 -3.00 23.25 7.23
N LEU A 270 -2.25 24.12 7.88
CA LEU A 270 -1.11 23.73 8.72
C LEU A 270 -1.54 22.87 9.91
N THR A 271 -2.62 23.22 10.60
CA THR A 271 -3.14 22.43 11.74
C THR A 271 -3.61 21.04 11.28
N ILE A 272 -4.20 20.92 10.09
CA ILE A 272 -4.59 19.63 9.50
C ILE A 272 -3.36 18.76 9.23
N CYS A 273 -2.30 19.33 8.67
CA CYS A 273 -1.03 18.62 8.44
C CYS A 273 -0.43 18.13 9.76
N ILE A 274 -0.38 19.00 10.78
CA ILE A 274 0.15 18.68 12.11
C ILE A 274 -0.70 17.58 12.79
N SER A 275 -2.02 17.65 12.67
CA SER A 275 -2.94 16.63 13.19
C SER A 275 -2.71 15.27 12.52
N SER A 276 -2.54 15.25 11.20
CA SER A 276 -2.25 14.03 10.44
C SER A 276 -0.93 13.38 10.86
N VAL A 277 0.12 14.19 11.07
CA VAL A 277 1.42 13.72 11.58
C VAL A 277 1.28 13.14 13.00
N THR A 278 0.49 13.79 13.85
CA THR A 278 0.26 13.36 15.23
C THR A 278 -0.51 12.04 15.28
N ALA A 279 -1.57 11.91 14.49
CA ALA A 279 -2.34 10.67 14.35
C ALA A 279 -1.46 9.52 13.83
N ALA A 280 -0.60 9.79 12.85
CA ALA A 280 0.38 8.81 12.38
C ALA A 280 1.37 8.42 13.49
N GLY A 281 1.89 9.37 14.25
CA GLY A 281 2.79 9.09 15.37
C GLY A 281 2.16 8.20 16.44
N ILE A 282 0.89 8.43 16.78
CA ILE A 282 0.14 7.57 17.71
C ILE A 282 -0.01 6.15 17.14
N PHE A 283 -0.32 6.02 15.85
CA PHE A 283 -0.46 4.72 15.18
C PHE A 283 0.82 3.88 15.23
N PHE A 284 1.99 4.49 15.05
CA PHE A 284 3.27 3.78 15.15
C PHE A 284 3.67 3.42 16.59
N ILE A 285 3.18 4.15 17.60
CA ILE A 285 3.38 3.77 19.01
C ILE A 285 2.59 2.51 19.35
N THR A 286 1.43 2.31 18.73
CA THR A 286 0.62 1.09 18.91
C THR A 286 1.12 -0.11 18.09
N ASP A 287 2.41 -0.13 17.72
CA ASP A 287 3.04 -1.12 16.84
C ASP A 287 2.33 -1.30 15.48
N GLY A 288 1.65 -0.24 15.02
CA GLY A 288 1.06 -0.18 13.70
C GLY A 288 2.15 -0.13 12.63
N LYS A 289 2.11 -1.05 11.67
CA LYS A 289 3.08 -1.10 10.58
C LYS A 289 2.64 -0.24 9.40
N TYR A 290 3.62 0.36 8.72
CA TYR A 290 3.32 1.21 7.57
C TYR A 290 3.01 0.38 6.32
N ASN A 291 1.80 0.58 5.80
CA ASN A 291 1.37 0.08 4.50
C ASN A 291 1.31 1.24 3.48
N SER A 292 1.79 1.02 2.26
CA SER A 292 1.72 2.03 1.18
C SER A 292 0.28 2.38 0.78
N THR A 293 -0.73 1.54 1.05
CA THR A 293 -2.14 1.89 0.87
C THR A 293 -2.58 3.01 1.82
N LEU A 294 -1.93 3.15 2.98
CA LEU A 294 -2.21 4.24 3.94
C LEU A 294 -1.74 5.61 3.42
N LEU A 295 -0.98 5.65 2.32
CA LEU A 295 -0.54 6.88 1.66
C LEU A 295 -1.71 7.78 1.23
N GLY A 296 -2.89 7.19 1.00
CA GLY A 296 -4.11 7.94 0.67
C GLY A 296 -4.82 8.61 1.85
N ILE A 297 -4.58 8.17 3.09
CA ILE A 297 -5.33 8.66 4.27
C ILE A 297 -5.16 10.17 4.50
N PRO A 298 -3.95 10.74 4.43
CA PRO A 298 -3.77 12.18 4.58
C PRO A 298 -4.59 12.99 3.57
N PHE A 299 -4.79 12.49 2.35
CA PHE A 299 -5.60 13.17 1.34
C PHE A 299 -7.08 13.22 1.67
N PHE A 300 -7.64 12.08 2.08
CA PHE A 300 -9.05 12.02 2.49
C PHE A 300 -9.29 12.92 3.70
N ALA A 301 -8.39 12.87 4.68
CA ALA A 301 -8.41 13.77 5.82
C ALA A 301 -8.36 15.23 5.38
N MET A 302 -7.35 15.63 4.61
CA MET A 302 -7.19 17.00 4.12
C MET A 302 -8.42 17.51 3.36
N GLY A 303 -9.02 16.70 2.50
CA GLY A 303 -10.22 17.10 1.75
C GLY A 303 -11.43 17.37 2.65
N HIS A 304 -11.69 16.50 3.64
CA HIS A 304 -12.82 16.69 4.55
C HIS A 304 -12.60 17.90 5.48
N PHE A 305 -11.41 18.01 6.08
CA PHE A 305 -11.14 19.07 7.06
C PHE A 305 -11.07 20.46 6.43
N THR A 306 -10.53 20.60 5.21
CA THR A 306 -10.51 21.89 4.51
C THR A 306 -11.91 22.42 4.19
N LEU A 307 -12.86 21.53 3.89
CA LEU A 307 -14.26 21.91 3.68
C LEU A 307 -14.92 22.41 4.97
N GLU A 308 -14.69 21.74 6.10
CA GLU A 308 -15.22 22.18 7.40
C GLU A 308 -14.63 23.52 7.83
N GLU A 309 -13.30 23.68 7.71
CA GLU A 309 -12.57 24.92 7.97
C GLU A 309 -13.11 26.09 7.14
N CYS A 310 -13.24 25.92 5.82
CA CYS A 310 -13.79 26.96 4.95
C CYS A 310 -15.23 27.34 5.33
N ASN A 311 -16.06 26.37 5.72
CA ASN A 311 -17.42 26.64 6.20
C ASN A 311 -17.43 27.43 7.52
N LEU A 312 -16.52 27.10 8.44
CA LEU A 312 -16.37 27.80 9.71
C LEU A 312 -15.91 29.25 9.48
N ILE A 313 -14.88 29.46 8.67
CA ILE A 313 -14.34 30.78 8.34
C ILE A 313 -15.42 31.65 7.67
N ARG A 314 -16.19 31.08 6.73
CA ARG A 314 -17.32 31.78 6.10
C ARG A 314 -18.35 32.22 7.12
N LYS A 315 -18.72 31.33 8.05
CA LYS A 315 -19.72 31.64 9.09
C LYS A 315 -19.23 32.69 10.09
N ILE A 316 -17.94 32.69 10.42
CA ILE A 316 -17.32 33.73 11.26
C ILE A 316 -17.35 35.07 10.53
N ASN A 317 -17.03 35.10 9.24
CA ASN A 317 -17.05 36.32 8.43
C ASN A 317 -18.47 36.86 8.18
N GLU A 318 -19.51 36.02 8.18
CA GLU A 318 -20.91 36.45 8.13
C GLU A 318 -21.41 37.06 9.45
N LEU A 319 -20.79 36.68 10.58
CA LEU A 319 -21.18 37.14 11.93
C LEU A 319 -20.45 38.41 12.39
N LEU A 320 -19.35 38.77 11.73
CA LEU A 320 -18.50 39.95 11.97
C LEU A 320 -18.79 41.01 10.91
#